data_AF-A0A5K1BLV4-F1
#
_entry.id   AF-A0A5K1BLV4-F1
#
_cell.length_a   1.000
_cell.length_b   1.000
_cell.length_c   1.000
_cell.angle_alpha   90.00
_cell.angle_beta   90.00
_cell.angle_gamma   90.00
#
_symmetry.space_group_name_H-M   'P 1'
#
loop_
_entity.id
_entity.type
_entity.pdbx_description
1 polymer ?
#
loop_
_entity_poly.entity_id
_entity_poly.type
_entity_poly.pdbx_seq_one_letter_code
_entity_poly.pdbx_strand_id
1 'polypeptide(L)'
;VKSSFTTGAASRSFTSTSYDPVTKNEFEYVKVEKNPKKKGYVQLHTTHGDLNIELHCDITPRACENFITLCERGYYDGVPFHRSIR
;
A
#
# COMPACT_ATOMS: atom_id res chain seq x y z
N VAL A 1 4.32 -2.70 2.41
CA VAL A 1 5.27 -3.21 3.43
C VAL A 1 5.83 -2.01 4.18
N LYS A 2 5.51 -1.85 5.47
CA LYS A 2 6.07 -0.76 6.29
C LYS A 2 7.56 -1.07 6.49
N SER A 3 8.43 -0.37 5.77
CA SER A 3 9.87 -0.47 6.01
C SER A 3 10.20 0.39 7.23
N SER A 4 10.55 -0.27 8.33
CA SER A 4 10.94 0.41 9.58
C SER A 4 12.34 1.01 9.43
N PHE A 5 12.42 2.19 8.82
CA PHE A 5 13.63 3.00 8.84
C PHE A 5 13.52 4.02 9.98
N THR A 6 14.56 4.13 10.81
CA THR A 6 14.69 5.25 11.76
C THR A 6 15.20 6.46 10.99
N THR A 7 14.78 7.67 11.36
CA THR A 7 15.23 8.92 10.71
C THR A 7 16.76 9.11 10.79
N GLY A 8 17.43 8.37 11.69
CA GLY A 8 18.88 8.45 11.92
C GLY A 8 19.31 9.74 12.61
N ALA A 9 18.36 10.59 13.03
CA ALA A 9 18.62 11.90 13.61
C ALA A 9 19.47 11.81 14.90
N ALA A 10 19.13 10.93 15.84
CA ALA A 10 19.88 10.77 17.09
C ALA A 10 21.30 10.24 16.85
N SER A 11 21.49 9.34 15.88
CA SER A 11 22.82 8.82 15.50
C SER A 11 23.67 9.92 14.85
N ARG A 12 23.09 10.72 13.95
CA ARG A 12 23.78 11.83 13.27
C ARG A 12 24.25 12.90 14.25
N SER A 13 23.39 13.25 15.23
CA SER A 13 23.73 14.23 16.26
C SER A 13 24.77 13.74 17.27
N PHE A 14 24.87 12.43 17.47
CA PHE A 14 25.90 11.85 18.35
C PHE A 14 27.29 11.89 17.70
N THR A 15 27.37 11.71 16.39
CA THR A 15 28.66 11.59 15.68
C THR A 15 29.13 12.86 15.00
N SER A 16 28.26 13.85 14.79
CA SER A 16 28.58 15.09 14.07
C SER A 16 28.29 16.32 14.92
N THR A 17 29.24 17.25 14.93
CA THR A 17 29.11 18.54 15.62
C THR A 17 28.27 19.57 14.84
N SER A 18 27.86 19.25 13.60
CA SER A 18 27.05 20.14 12.76
C SER A 18 25.54 19.99 12.92
N TYR A 19 25.09 19.01 13.71
CA TYR A 19 23.66 18.74 13.95
C TYR A 19 23.29 18.99 15.40
N ASP A 20 22.05 19.43 15.63
CA ASP A 20 21.51 19.62 16.98
C ASP A 20 21.42 18.29 17.74
N PRO A 21 21.70 18.26 19.06
CA PRO A 21 21.63 17.05 19.86
C PRO A 21 20.19 16.52 19.97
N VAL A 22 19.91 15.38 19.33
CA VAL A 22 18.61 14.70 19.38
C VAL A 22 18.74 13.42 20.19
N THR A 23 17.91 13.25 21.22
CA THR A 23 17.91 12.07 22.10
C THR A 23 16.83 11.05 21.75
N LYS A 24 15.81 11.44 20.97
CA LYS A 24 14.69 10.56 20.60
C LYS A 24 14.93 9.95 19.22
N ASN A 25 14.83 8.63 19.13
CA ASN A 25 14.78 7.93 17.86
C ASN A 25 13.36 7.96 17.31
N GLU A 26 13.12 8.84 16.33
CA GLU A 26 11.87 8.91 15.60
C GLU A 26 11.89 7.92 14.41
N PHE A 27 10.73 7.32 14.15
CA PHE A 27 10.53 6.43 13.00
C PHE A 27 9.91 7.22 11.86
N GLU A 28 10.56 7.20 10.70
CA GLU A 28 10.04 7.85 9.50
C GLU A 28 9.40 6.80 8.60
N TYR A 29 8.10 6.96 8.34
CA TYR A 29 7.40 6.12 7.39
C TYR A 29 7.73 6.59 5.98
N VAL A 30 8.80 6.03 5.41
CA VAL A 30 9.02 6.14 3.97
C VAL A 30 7.88 5.42 3.28
N LYS A 31 7.02 6.17 2.56
CA LYS A 31 6.12 5.57 1.57
C LYS A 31 7.01 5.04 0.45
N VAL A 32 7.50 3.82 0.61
CA VAL A 32 8.17 3.12 -0.47
C VAL A 32 7.11 2.87 -1.52
N GLU A 33 7.09 3.71 -2.55
CA GLU A 33 6.31 3.47 -3.76
C GLU A 33 6.89 2.23 -4.42
N LYS A 34 6.41 1.07 -4.01
CA LYS A 34 6.55 -0.12 -4.82
C LYS A 34 5.86 0.24 -6.12
N ASN A 35 6.64 0.30 -7.19
CA ASN A 35 6.13 0.45 -8.53
C ASN A 35 6.07 -0.98 -9.13
N PRO A 36 5.03 -1.78 -8.82
CA PRO A 36 4.89 -3.11 -9.38
C PRO A 36 4.77 -2.98 -10.91
N LYS A 37 5.83 -3.35 -11.63
CA LYS A 37 5.84 -3.40 -13.10
C LYS A 37 4.98 -4.55 -13.67
N LYS A 38 4.42 -5.39 -12.79
CA LYS A 38 3.61 -6.55 -13.16
C LYS A 38 2.14 -6.20 -13.01
N LYS A 39 1.36 -6.60 -14.00
CA LYS A 39 -0.10 -6.54 -13.96
C LYS A 39 -0.64 -7.43 -12.85
N GLY A 40 -1.69 -6.97 -12.17
CA GLY A 40 -2.41 -7.75 -11.17
C GLY A 40 -3.59 -8.48 -11.81
N TYR A 41 -3.95 -9.65 -11.30
CA TYR A 41 -5.15 -10.38 -11.70
C TYR A 41 -5.95 -10.75 -10.45
N VAL A 42 -7.25 -10.50 -10.49
CA VAL A 42 -8.19 -10.82 -9.41
C VAL A 42 -9.46 -11.41 -10.02
N GLN A 43 -9.98 -12.47 -9.39
CA GLN A 43 -11.27 -13.08 -9.74
C GLN A 43 -12.26 -12.79 -8.61
N LEU A 44 -13.36 -12.11 -8.93
CA LEU A 44 -14.46 -11.88 -7.99
C LEU A 44 -15.56 -12.90 -8.25
N HIS A 45 -15.82 -13.75 -7.26
CA HIS A 45 -16.96 -14.66 -7.28
C HIS A 45 -18.23 -13.90 -6.89
N THR A 46 -19.14 -13.70 -7.84
CA THR A 46 -20.42 -13.02 -7.60
C THR A 46 -21.59 -13.96 -7.76
N THR A 47 -22.78 -13.55 -7.33
CA THR A 47 -24.02 -14.34 -7.49
C THR A 47 -24.41 -14.59 -8.95
N HIS A 48 -23.94 -13.75 -9.88
CA HIS A 48 -24.25 -13.85 -11.31
C HIS A 48 -23.10 -14.49 -12.12
N GLY A 49 -22.07 -15.01 -11.44
CA GLY A 49 -20.90 -15.64 -12.05
C GLY A 49 -19.59 -14.99 -11.65
N ASP A 50 -18.52 -15.45 -12.28
CA ASP A 50 -17.16 -15.03 -11.98
C ASP A 50 -16.74 -13.84 -12.84
N LEU A 51 -16.21 -12.81 -12.19
CA LEU A 51 -15.70 -11.61 -12.85
C LEU A 51 -14.18 -11.59 -12.74
N ASN A 52 -13.50 -11.81 -13.87
CA ASN A 52 -12.05 -11.72 -13.98
C ASN A 52 -11.62 -10.27 -14.29
N ILE A 53 -10.82 -9.68 -13.41
CA ILE A 53 -10.37 -8.29 -13.49
C ILE A 53 -8.85 -8.26 -13.65
N GLU A 54 -8.37 -7.60 -14.69
CA GLU A 54 -6.97 -7.25 -14.90
C GLU A 54 -6.70 -5.84 -14.35
N LEU A 55 -5.72 -5.73 -13.45
CA LEU A 55 -5.35 -4.49 -12.78
C LEU A 55 -4.07 -3.92 -13.40
N HIS A 56 -4.17 -2.70 -13.90
CA HIS A 56 -3.04 -1.92 -14.42
C HIS A 56 -2.26 -1.24 -13.28
N CYS A 57 -1.50 -2.05 -12.55
CA CYS A 57 -0.65 -1.60 -11.46
C CYS A 57 0.49 -0.66 -11.93
N ASP A 58 0.81 -0.72 -13.22
CA ASP A 58 1.78 0.12 -13.94
C ASP A 58 1.34 1.59 -14.01
N ILE A 59 0.03 1.85 -14.12
CA ILE A 59 -0.53 3.21 -14.22
C ILE A 59 -0.96 3.70 -12.83
N THR A 60 -1.58 2.81 -12.04
CA THR A 60 -2.19 3.17 -10.75
C THR A 60 -1.75 2.23 -9.60
N PRO A 61 -0.47 2.28 -9.21
CA PRO A 61 0.10 1.31 -8.25
C PRO A 61 -0.56 1.40 -6.87
N ARG A 62 -0.87 2.61 -6.39
CA ARG A 62 -1.49 2.83 -5.07
C ARG A 62 -2.91 2.25 -4.98
N ALA A 63 -3.71 2.45 -6.04
CA ALA A 63 -5.08 1.94 -6.09
C ALA A 63 -5.08 0.41 -6.16
N CYS A 64 -4.19 -0.16 -6.97
CA CYS A 64 -4.04 -1.60 -7.08
C CYS A 64 -3.57 -2.24 -5.77
N GLU A 65 -2.59 -1.66 -5.07
CA GLU A 65 -2.17 -2.16 -3.76
C GLU A 65 -3.32 -2.11 -2.75
N ASN A 66 -4.04 -0.99 -2.67
CA ASN A 66 -5.19 -0.88 -1.77
C ASN A 66 -6.26 -1.92 -2.09
N PHE A 67 -6.64 -2.05 -3.37
CA PHE A 67 -7.66 -3.01 -3.81
C PHE A 67 -7.27 -4.45 -3.49
N ILE A 68 -6.05 -4.87 -3.84
CA ILE A 68 -5.54 -6.22 -3.55
C ILE A 68 -5.54 -6.47 -2.04
N THR A 69 -5.06 -5.52 -1.23
CA THR A 69 -5.03 -5.71 0.23
C THR A 69 -6.43 -5.79 0.84
N LEU A 70 -7.44 -5.12 0.27
CA LEU A 70 -8.83 -5.25 0.71
C LEU A 70 -9.44 -6.60 0.30
N CYS A 71 -9.11 -7.08 -0.90
CA CYS A 71 -9.49 -8.42 -1.35
C CYS A 71 -8.87 -9.52 -0.47
N GLU A 72 -7.58 -9.45 -0.16
CA GLU A 72 -6.89 -10.41 0.73
C GLU A 72 -7.48 -10.43 2.14
N ARG A 73 -8.03 -9.30 2.59
CA ARG A 73 -8.72 -9.18 3.88
C ARG A 73 -10.17 -9.66 3.85
N GLY A 74 -10.72 -10.04 2.70
CA GLY A 74 -12.13 -10.42 2.54
C GLY A 74 -13.10 -9.24 2.72
N TYR A 75 -12.65 -8.00 2.53
CA TYR A 75 -13.49 -6.82 2.80
C TYR A 75 -14.72 -6.74 1.88
N TYR A 76 -14.62 -7.28 0.66
CA TYR A 76 -15.70 -7.26 -0.33
C TYR A 76 -16.63 -8.49 -0.27
N ASP A 77 -16.39 -9.42 0.66
CA ASP A 77 -17.21 -10.60 0.80
C ASP A 77 -18.61 -10.23 1.33
N GLY A 78 -19.65 -10.61 0.60
CA GLY A 78 -21.04 -10.29 0.95
C GLY A 78 -21.47 -8.84 0.66
N VAL A 79 -20.64 -8.04 -0.01
CA VAL A 79 -21.00 -6.66 -0.39
C VAL A 79 -21.85 -6.65 -1.67
N PRO A 80 -23.08 -6.09 -1.65
CA PRO A 80 -23.92 -5.99 -2.84
C PRO A 80 -23.54 -4.80 -3.74
N PHE A 81 -23.77 -4.92 -5.05
CA PHE A 81 -23.72 -3.79 -5.97
C PHE A 81 -24.94 -2.89 -5.78
N HIS A 82 -24.74 -1.77 -5.09
CA HIS A 82 -25.83 -0.85 -4.72
C HIS A 82 -26.32 0.04 -5.87
N ARG A 83 -25.60 0.10 -7.00
CA ARG A 83 -25.94 0.97 -8.14
C ARG A 83 -25.66 0.28 -9.47
N SER A 84 -26.66 0.31 -10.35
CA SER A 84 -26.55 -0.07 -11.76
C SER A 84 -27.25 0.99 -12.59
N ILE A 85 -26.54 1.59 -13.55
CA ILE A 85 -27.09 2.55 -14.51
C ILE A 85 -26.89 1.95 -15.89
N ARG A 86 -27.96 1.97 -16.68
CA ARG A 86 -27.98 1.48 -18.05
C ARG A 86 -27.62 2.58 -19.04
#